data_AF-A0A644ZBJ9-F1
#
_entry.id   AF-A0A644ZBJ9-F1
#
_cell.length_a   1.000
_cell.length_b   1.000
_cell.length_c   1.000
_cell.angle_alpha   90.00
_cell.angle_beta   90.00
_cell.angle_gamma   90.00
#
_symmetry.space_group_name_H-M   'P 1'
#
loop_
_entity.id
_entity.type
_entity.pdbx_description
1 polymer ?
#
loop_
_entity_poly.entity_id
_entity_poly.type
_entity_poly.pdbx_seq_one_letter_code
_entity_poly.pdbx_strand_id
1 'polypeptide(L)' 'MTAADRQKLAKLGVTILRYDDYPTLRIKVFKNTDWVTLRKFNTKAERERYLNDLLLDSMTITD' A
#
# COMPACT_ATOMS: atom_id res chain seq x y z
N MET A 1 -6.40 1.67 10.56
CA MET A 1 -6.19 0.31 11.10
C MET A 1 -5.07 0.29 12.16
N THR A 2 -5.10 -0.61 13.17
CA THR A 2 -4.04 -0.69 14.20
C THR A 2 -2.83 -1.51 13.75
N ALA A 3 -1.72 -1.45 14.49
CA ALA A 3 -0.54 -2.27 14.18
C ALA A 3 -0.82 -3.78 14.33
N ALA A 4 -1.63 -4.19 15.30
CA ALA A 4 -2.01 -5.58 15.51
C ALA A 4 -2.86 -6.12 14.35
N ASP A 5 -3.81 -5.32 13.86
CA ASP A 5 -4.65 -5.69 12.72
C ASP A 5 -3.81 -5.89 11.45
N ARG A 6 -2.88 -4.97 11.17
CA ARG A 6 -1.95 -5.09 10.03
C ARG A 6 -1.13 -6.38 10.09
N GLN A 7 -0.62 -6.73 11.27
CA GLN A 7 0.13 -7.98 11.44
C GLN A 7 -0.74 -9.22 11.23
N LYS A 8 -1.99 -9.21 11.70
CA LYS A 8 -2.93 -10.31 11.49
C LYS A 8 -3.25 -10.49 10.00
N LEU A 9 -3.54 -9.40 9.30
CA LEU A 9 -3.82 -9.41 7.87
C LEU A 9 -2.61 -9.84 7.03
N ALA A 10 -1.41 -9.35 7.37
CA ALA A 10 -0.17 -9.78 6.74
C ALA A 10 0.09 -11.29 6.92
N LYS A 11 -0.22 -11.86 8.10
CA LYS A 11 -0.16 -13.32 8.33
C LYS A 11 -1.16 -14.11 7.49
N LEU A 12 -2.29 -13.50 7.12
CA LEU A 12 -3.29 -14.09 6.22
C LEU A 12 -2.94 -13.93 4.74
N GLY A 13 -1.80 -13.30 4.42
CA GLY A 13 -1.37 -13.04 3.05
C GLY A 13 -2.00 -11.80 2.41
N VAL A 14 -2.72 -10.98 3.19
CA VAL A 14 -3.32 -9.74 2.69
C VAL A 14 -2.23 -8.68 2.49
N THR A 15 -2.18 -8.12 1.28
CA THR A 15 -1.32 -7.00 0.93
C THR A 15 -1.96 -5.71 1.41
N ILE A 16 -1.23 -4.95 2.22
CA ILE A 16 -1.72 -3.69 2.77
C ILE A 16 -0.91 -2.55 2.15
N LEU A 17 -1.61 -1.64 1.49
CA LEU A 17 -1.04 -0.50 0.80
C LEU A 17 -1.29 0.80 1.56
N ARG A 18 -0.36 1.73 1.44
CA ARG A 18 -0.53 3.12 1.85
C ARG A 18 0.00 4.02 0.76
N TYR A 19 -0.76 5.03 0.37
CA TYR A 19 -0.27 6.08 -0.51
C TYR A 19 0.21 7.28 0.32
N ASP A 20 1.33 7.87 -0.08
CA ASP A 20 1.83 9.12 0.47
C ASP A 20 2.02 10.12 -0.68
N ASP A 21 1.63 11.37 -0.47
CA ASP A 21 1.82 12.45 -1.46
C ASP A 21 2.98 13.40 -1.14
N TYR A 22 3.54 13.31 0.07
CA TYR A 22 4.62 14.18 0.55
C TYR A 22 5.79 13.37 1.15
N PRO A 23 7.06 13.75 0.91
CA PRO A 23 7.54 14.78 -0.03
C PRO A 23 7.55 14.31 -1.50
N THR A 24 7.25 13.03 -1.75
CA THR A 24 7.19 12.45 -3.09
C THR A 24 5.96 11.56 -3.19
N LEU A 25 5.28 11.60 -4.33
CA LEU A 25 4.16 10.73 -4.65
C LEU A 25 4.66 9.27 -4.66
N ARG A 26 4.17 8.45 -3.74
CA ARG A 26 4.61 7.05 -3.62
C ARG A 26 3.52 6.17 -3.05
N ILE A 27 3.62 4.88 -3.35
CA ILE A 27 2.85 3.82 -2.69
C ILE A 27 3.82 2.99 -1.87
N LYS A 28 3.43 2.68 -0.64
CA LYS A 28 4.12 1.81 0.28
C LYS A 28 3.31 0.55 0.50
N VAL A 29 4.00 -0.54 0.79
CA VAL A 29 3.42 -1.82 1.19
C VAL A 29 3.88 -2.16 2.59
N PHE A 30 2.99 -2.72 3.40
CA PHE A 30 3.34 -3.24 4.72
C PHE A 30 4.01 -4.61 4.56
N LYS A 31 5.28 -4.73 4.98
CA LYS A 31 6.06 -5.97 4.89
C LYS A 31 6.93 -6.11 6.14
N ASN A 32 6.98 -7.31 6.71
CA ASN A 32 7.83 -7.64 7.86
C ASN A 32 7.75 -6.61 9.00
N THR A 33 6.53 -6.17 9.35
CA THR A 33 6.22 -5.17 10.37
C THR A 33 6.53 -3.70 10.04
N ASP A 34 7.08 -3.42 8.85
CA ASP A 34 7.45 -2.08 8.42
C ASP A 34 6.78 -1.67 7.11
N TRP A 35 6.81 -0.36 6.84
CA TRP A 35 6.35 0.21 5.59
C TRP A 35 7.51 0.36 4.60
N VAL A 36 7.43 -0.34 3.48
CA VAL A 36 8.45 -0.30 2.43
C VAL A 36 7.88 0.42 1.22
N THR A 37 8.68 1.29 0.58
CA THR A 37 8.25 1.95 -0.66
C THR A 37 8.17 0.92 -1.78
N LEU A 38 6.98 0.73 -2.35
CA LEU A 38 6.75 -0.14 -3.50
C LEU A 38 7.17 0.57 -4.79
N ARG A 39 6.68 1.80 -4.99
CA ARG A 39 6.97 2.61 -6.18
C ARG A 39 6.79 4.10 -5.92
N LYS A 40 7.59 4.93 -6.58
CA LYS A 40 7.42 6.39 -6.65
C LYS A 40 6.82 6.78 -7.99
N PHE A 41 6.12 7.90 -8.03
CA PHE A 41 5.38 8.40 -9.18
C PHE A 41 5.74 9.86 -9.46
N ASN A 42 5.61 10.26 -10.72
CA ASN A 42 5.83 11.64 -11.13
C ASN A 42 4.53 12.45 -11.05
N THR A 43 3.38 11.81 -11.26
CA THR A 43 2.07 12.46 -11.21
C THR A 43 1.09 11.73 -10.30
N LYS A 44 0.13 12.48 -9.74
CA LYS A 44 -0.94 11.93 -8.89
C LYS A 44 -1.82 10.94 -9.66
N ALA A 45 -2.09 11.23 -10.94
CA ALA A 45 -2.88 10.38 -11.82
C ALA A 45 -2.21 9.02 -12.07
N GLU A 46 -0.89 8.97 -12.29
CA GLU A 46 -0.15 7.71 -12.44
C GLU A 46 -0.20 6.85 -11.18
N ARG A 47 -0.01 7.49 -10.01
CA ARG A 47 -0.14 6.82 -8.71
C ARG A 47 -1.54 6.24 -8.52
N GLU A 48 -2.58 7.00 -8.85
CA GLU A 48 -3.97 6.55 -8.70
C GLU A 48 -4.32 5.40 -9.64
N ARG A 49 -3.90 5.45 -10.90
CA ARG A 49 -4.09 4.32 -11.84
C ARG A 49 -3.45 3.05 -11.29
N TYR A 50 -2.19 3.13 -10.87
CA TYR A 50 -1.49 1.98 -10.30
C TYR A 50 -2.11 1.50 -8.98
N LEU A 51 -2.56 2.40 -8.12
CA LEU A 51 -3.26 2.04 -6.89
C LEU A 51 -4.56 1.29 -7.20
N ASN A 52 -5.35 1.79 -8.15
CA ASN A 52 -6.60 1.15 -8.57
C ASN A 52 -6.34 -0.24 -9.16
N ASP A 53 -5.30 -0.39 -9.99
CA ASP A 53 -4.92 -1.69 -10.54
C ASP A 53 -4.56 -2.70 -9.42
N LEU A 54 -3.86 -2.25 -8.38
CA LEU A 54 -3.54 -3.10 -7.23
C LEU A 54 -4.77 -3.46 -6.40
N LEU A 55 -5.74 -2.55 -6.26
CA LEU A 55 -6.97 -2.77 -5.51
C LEU A 55 -7.99 -3.69 -6.23
N LEU A 56 -7.73 -4.04 -7.50
CA LEU A 56 -8.49 -5.09 -8.18
C LEU A 56 -8.21 -6.49 -7.60
N ASP A 57 -7.08 -6.67 -6.93
CA ASP A 57 -6.78 -7.92 -6.22
C ASP A 57 -7.58 -8.01 -4.91
N SER A 58 -8.38 -9.07 -4.79
CA SER A 58 -9.17 -9.40 -3.61
C SER A 58 -8.38 -9.50 -2.30
N MET A 59 -7.08 -9.76 -2.38
CA MET A 59 -6.18 -9.83 -1.23
C MET A 59 -5.41 -8.53 -0.98
N THR A 60 -5.81 -7.43 -1.63
CA THR A 60 -5.16 -6.13 -1.46
C THR A 60 -6.12 -5.10 -0.86
N ILE A 61 -5.66 -4.41 0.18
CA ILE A 61 -6.43 -3.35 0.85
C ILE A 61 -5.58 -2.10 1.05
N THR A 62 -6.23 -0.96 1.27
CA THR A 62 -5.58 0.27 1.76
C THR A 62 -5.69 0.39 3.28
N ASP A 63 -4.64 0.88 3.93
CA ASP A 63 -4.60 1.11 5.39
C ASP A 63 -5.43 2.29 5.90
#